data_AF-A0A5F0D5Z1-F1
#
_entry.id   AF-A0A5F0D5Z1-F1
#
_cell.length_a   1.000
_cell.length_b   1.000
_cell.length_c   1.000
_cell.angle_alpha   90.00
_cell.angle_beta   90.00
_cell.angle_gamma   90.00
#
_symmetry.space_group_name_H-M   'P 1'
#
loop_
_entity.id
_entity.type
_entity.pdbx_description
1 polymer ?
#
loop_
_entity_poly.entity_id
_entity_poly.type
_entity_poly.pdbx_seq_one_letter_code
_entity_poly.pdbx_strand_id
1 'polypeptide(L)' 'MRDTFQVVELLAEVDPDEVVRAWFIGMNPQLEDAAPAELIAEGRVRDVMAAARAFVNAG' A
#
# COMPACT_ATOMS: atom_id res chain seq x y z
N MET A 1 -7.34 0.28 -11.73
CA MET A 1 -8.01 1.27 -10.85
C MET A 1 -8.75 0.64 -9.68
N ARG A 2 -9.56 -0.42 -9.86
CA ARG A 2 -10.24 -1.10 -8.72
C ARG A 2 -9.28 -1.57 -7.62
N ASP A 3 -8.15 -2.13 -8.01
CA ASP A 3 -7.20 -2.73 -7.06
C ASP A 3 -6.50 -1.69 -6.18
N THR A 4 -6.26 -0.47 -6.71
CA THR A 4 -5.71 0.65 -5.93
C THR A 4 -6.69 1.11 -4.85
N PHE A 5 -7.98 1.21 -5.17
CA PHE A 5 -9.01 1.56 -4.19
C PHE A 5 -9.10 0.53 -3.07
N GLN A 6 -8.93 -0.76 -3.36
CA GLN A 6 -8.92 -1.80 -2.34
C GLN A 6 -7.75 -1.70 -1.37
N VAL A 7 -6.55 -1.33 -1.85
CA VAL A 7 -5.40 -1.07 -0.97
C VAL A 7 -5.70 0.11 -0.03
N VAL A 8 -6.26 1.19 -0.58
CA VAL A 8 -6.60 2.40 0.20
C VAL A 8 -7.65 2.08 1.26
N GLU A 9 -8.74 1.41 0.89
CA GLU A 9 -9.79 1.01 1.84
C GLU A 9 -9.23 0.16 2.97
N LEU A 10 -8.39 -0.83 2.65
CA LEU A 10 -7.77 -1.71 3.65
C LEU A 10 -6.89 -0.95 4.65
N LEU A 11 -6.08 0.00 4.18
CA LEU A 11 -5.20 0.77 5.08
C LEU A 11 -6.00 1.80 5.90
N ALA A 12 -7.05 2.38 5.32
CA ALA A 12 -7.93 3.33 5.99
C ALA A 12 -8.77 2.71 7.13
N GLU A 13 -8.85 1.37 7.22
CA GLU A 13 -9.47 0.67 8.34
C GLU A 13 -8.67 0.82 9.65
N VAL A 14 -7.35 1.03 9.56
CA VAL A 14 -6.45 1.08 10.73
C VAL A 14 -5.77 2.42 10.93
N ASP A 15 -5.61 3.20 9.87
CA ASP A 15 -4.83 4.44 9.88
C ASP A 15 -5.54 5.61 9.19
N PRO A 16 -5.25 6.86 9.59
CA PRO A 16 -5.84 8.04 8.96
C PRO A 16 -5.29 8.29 7.54
N ASP A 17 -6.06 9.02 6.73
CA ASP A 17 -5.73 9.34 5.33
C ASP A 17 -4.31 9.89 5.11
N GLU A 18 -3.76 10.65 6.08
CA GLU A 18 -2.41 11.17 6.01
C GLU A 18 -1.33 10.07 6.05
N VAL A 19 -1.54 9.04 6.87
CA VAL A 19 -0.65 7.88 6.99
C VAL A 19 -0.80 6.99 5.75
N VAL A 20 -2.03 6.75 5.29
CA VAL A 20 -2.27 6.01 4.05
C VAL A 20 -1.56 6.70 2.87
N ARG A 21 -1.70 8.03 2.75
CA ARG A 21 -1.02 8.80 1.71
C ARG A 21 0.50 8.68 1.82
N ALA A 22 1.06 8.82 3.02
CA ALA A 22 2.49 8.68 3.26
C ALA A 22 3.01 7.28 2.89
N TRP A 23 2.24 6.24 3.20
CA TRP A 23 2.57 4.87 2.86
C TRP A 23 2.68 4.65 1.35
N PHE A 24 1.79 5.23 0.56
CA PHE A 24 1.79 5.09 -0.90
C PHE A 24 2.97 5.79 -1.62
N ILE A 25 3.49 6.86 -1.03
CA ILE A 25 4.60 7.65 -1.61
C ILE A 25 5.96 7.31 -0.98
N GLY A 26 5.96 6.64 0.17
CA GLY A 26 7.17 6.28 0.91
C GLY A 26 7.82 5.00 0.38
N MET A 27 9.11 4.85 0.66
CA MET A 27 9.84 3.60 0.43
C MET A 27 9.27 2.53 1.38
N ASN A 28 8.89 1.39 0.81
CA ASN A 28 8.34 0.29 1.60
C ASN A 28 9.33 -0.90 1.60
N PRO A 29 9.91 -1.27 2.75
CA PRO A 29 10.86 -2.39 2.84
C PRO A 29 10.29 -3.74 2.41
N GLN A 30 8.97 -3.91 2.49
CA GLN A 30 8.29 -5.13 2.02
C GLN A 30 8.18 -5.19 0.50
N LEU A 31 8.48 -4.08 -0.18
CA LEU A 31 8.39 -3.90 -1.63
C LEU A 31 9.77 -3.56 -2.22
N GLU A 32 10.84 -4.11 -1.64
CA GLU A 32 12.22 -3.87 -2.08
C GLU A 32 12.57 -2.36 -2.10
N ASP A 33 12.06 -1.62 -1.13
CA ASP A 33 12.19 -0.17 -0.98
C ASP A 33 11.58 0.66 -2.13
N ALA A 34 10.73 0.06 -2.97
CA ALA A 34 9.94 0.78 -3.96
C ALA A 34 8.71 1.44 -3.34
N ALA A 35 8.24 2.53 -3.98
CA ALA A 35 7.00 3.17 -3.59
C ALA A 35 5.78 2.34 -4.08
N PRO A 36 4.76 2.09 -3.24
CA PRO A 36 3.57 1.36 -3.66
C PRO A 36 2.87 1.95 -4.89
N ALA A 37 2.86 3.28 -5.03
CA ALA A 37 2.28 3.96 -6.18
C ALA A 37 2.99 3.61 -7.51
N GLU A 38 4.31 3.46 -7.49
CA GLU A 38 5.11 3.09 -8.68
C GLU A 38 4.81 1.65 -9.09
N LEU A 39 4.80 0.72 -8.14
CA LEU A 39 4.49 -0.69 -8.40
C LEU A 39 3.07 -0.91 -8.93
N ILE A 40 2.10 -0.11 -8.48
CA ILE A 40 0.75 -0.13 -9.05
C ILE A 40 0.76 0.34 -10.50
N ALA A 41 1.51 1.38 -10.83
CA ALA A 41 1.65 1.88 -12.20
C ALA A 41 2.30 0.85 -13.13
N GLU A 42 3.19 0.01 -12.61
CA GLU A 42 3.81 -1.13 -13.30
C GLU A 42 2.91 -2.39 -13.38
N GLY A 43 1.71 -2.35 -12.79
CA GLY A 43 0.78 -3.50 -12.77
C GLY A 43 1.09 -4.55 -11.70
N ARG A 44 1.99 -4.27 -10.77
CA ARG A 44 2.39 -5.16 -9.66
C ARG A 44 1.50 -5.01 -8.42
N VAL A 45 0.21 -4.77 -8.61
CA VAL A 45 -0.72 -4.48 -7.50
C VAL A 45 -0.90 -5.65 -6.51
N ARG A 46 -0.63 -6.88 -6.95
CA ARG A 46 -0.67 -8.06 -6.06
C ARG A 46 0.39 -7.99 -4.96
N ASP A 47 1.59 -7.51 -5.29
CA ASP A 47 2.69 -7.36 -4.34
C ASP A 47 2.33 -6.27 -3.31
N VAL A 48 1.75 -5.17 -3.80
CA VAL A 48 1.28 -4.04 -2.98
C VAL A 48 0.15 -4.47 -2.03
N MET A 49 -0.82 -5.27 -2.51
CA MET A 49 -1.87 -5.83 -1.65
C MET A 49 -1.32 -6.76 -0.56
N ALA A 50 -0.27 -7.53 -0.86
CA ALA A 50 0.36 -8.39 0.13
C ALA A 50 1.06 -7.57 1.23
N ALA A 51 1.80 -6.52 0.83
CA ALA A 51 2.41 -5.58 1.76
C ALA A 51 1.37 -4.84 2.62
N ALA A 52 0.26 -4.38 2.02
CA ALA A 52 -0.80 -3.69 2.77
C ALA A 52 -1.44 -4.58 3.84
N ARG A 53 -1.72 -5.85 3.55
CA ARG A 53 -2.21 -6.81 4.56
C ARG A 53 -1.19 -7.04 5.67
N ALA A 54 0.08 -7.11 5.34
CA ALA A 54 1.13 -7.31 6.34
C ALA A 54 1.27 -6.09 7.25
N PHE A 55 1.14 -4.87 6.70
CA PHE A 55 1.10 -3.63 7.47
C PHE A 55 -0.09 -3.60 8.45
N VAL A 56 -1.30 -3.89 7.98
CA VAL A 56 -2.51 -3.97 8.84
C VAL A 56 -2.38 -5.01 9.94
N ASN A 57 -1.75 -6.16 9.66
CA ASN A 57 -1.55 -7.22 10.66
C ASN A 57 -0.41 -6.94 11.64
N ALA A 58 0.46 -5.97 11.36
CA ALA A 58 1.61 -5.62 12.21
C ALA A 58 1.31 -4.45 13.18
N GLY A 59 0.26 -3.68 12.92
CA GLY A 59 -0.29 -2.65 13.84
C GLY A 59 -1.15 -3.27 14.94
#